data_AF-A0A1F9XCH3-F1
#
_entry.id   AF-A0A1F9XCH3-F1
#
_cell.length_a   1.000
_cell.length_b   1.000
_cell.length_c   1.000
_cell.angle_alpha   90.00
_cell.angle_beta   90.00
_cell.angle_gamma   90.00
#
_symmetry.space_group_name_H-M   'P 1'
#
loop_
_entity.id
_entity.type
_entity.pdbx_description
1 polymer ?
#
loop_
_entity_poly.entity_id
_entity_poly.type
_entity_poly.pdbx_seq_one_letter_code
_entity_poly.pdbx_strand_id
1 'polypeptide(L)' 'MKIEKATPAIPKNKKPKCMHDYKNAIPVDRIYYMCPLCEELLDPLEWFFMNSFEFVDVTPRK' A
#
# COMPACT_ATOMS: atom_id res chain seq x y z
N MET A 1 -20.36 14.10 -40.20
CA MET A 1 -19.47 13.01 -39.76
C MET A 1 -18.58 13.56 -38.65
N LYS A 2 -18.76 13.13 -37.40
CA LYS A 2 -17.93 13.58 -36.27
C LYS A 2 -16.79 12.57 -36.12
N ILE A 3 -15.56 13.01 -36.31
CA ILE A 3 -14.35 12.22 -36.08
C ILE A 3 -13.95 12.51 -34.64
N GLU A 4 -14.45 11.70 -33.70
CA GLU A 4 -14.01 11.75 -32.31
C GLU A 4 -12.69 10.99 -32.24
N LYS A 5 -11.60 11.75 -32.10
CA LYS A 5 -10.23 11.23 -31.96
C LYS A 5 -10.19 10.25 -30.78
N ALA A 6 -9.94 8.98 -31.08
CA ALA A 6 -9.58 7.98 -30.10
C ALA A 6 -8.37 8.48 -29.31
N THR A 7 -8.56 8.70 -28.01
CA THR A 7 -7.49 9.02 -27.07
C THR A 7 -6.53 7.83 -27.05
N PRO A 8 -5.22 8.00 -27.27
CA PRO A 8 -4.29 6.90 -27.12
C PRO A 8 -4.31 6.48 -25.65
N ALA A 9 -4.85 5.29 -25.37
CA ALA A 9 -4.76 4.65 -24.08
C ALA A 9 -3.28 4.41 -23.80
N ILE A 10 -2.68 5.28 -23.00
CA ILE A 10 -1.32 5.11 -22.49
C ILE A 10 -1.31 3.74 -21.81
N PRO A 11 -0.53 2.75 -22.29
CA PRO A 11 -0.44 1.48 -21.60
C PRO A 11 0.07 1.78 -20.21
N LYS A 12 -0.77 1.56 -19.19
CA LYS A 12 -0.37 1.62 -17.79
C LYS A 12 0.76 0.63 -17.66
N ASN A 13 1.98 1.15 -17.67
CA ASN A 13 3.20 0.38 -17.56
C ASN A 13 3.01 -0.45 -16.29
N LYS A 14 2.85 -1.77 -16.45
CA LYS A 14 2.61 -2.68 -15.32
C LYS A 14 3.92 -2.72 -14.55
N LYS A 15 4.14 -1.72 -13.69
CA LYS A 15 5.16 -1.81 -12.65
C LYS A 15 4.91 -3.14 -11.93
N PRO A 16 5.96 -3.92 -11.63
CA PRO A 16 5.78 -5.14 -10.85
C PRO A 16 5.02 -4.76 -9.57
N LYS A 17 3.93 -5.49 -9.26
CA LYS A 17 3.18 -5.28 -8.01
C LYS A 17 4.18 -5.44 -6.88
N CYS A 18 4.56 -4.33 -6.25
CA CYS A 18 5.39 -4.40 -5.05
C CYS A 18 4.57 -5.10 -3.98
N MET A 19 5.13 -6.15 -3.38
CA MET A 19 4.66 -6.59 -2.07
C MET A 19 5.18 -5.58 -1.07
N HIS A 20 4.33 -4.64 -0.69
CA HIS A 20 4.68 -3.60 0.27
C HIS A 20 5.10 -4.22 1.61
N ASP A 21 6.26 -3.80 2.11
CA ASP A 21 6.70 -4.17 3.45
C ASP A 21 6.14 -3.17 4.47
N TYR A 22 4.89 -3.40 4.87
CA TYR A 22 4.19 -2.54 5.84
C TYR A 22 4.82 -2.59 7.24
N LYS A 23 5.52 -3.68 7.60
CA LYS A 23 6.19 -3.81 8.91
C LYS A 23 7.42 -2.92 9.00
N ASN A 24 8.21 -2.85 7.94
CA ASN A 24 9.42 -2.03 7.88
C ASN A 24 9.19 -0.68 7.18
N ALA A 25 7.95 -0.19 7.19
CA ALA A 25 7.60 1.07 6.54
C ALA A 25 8.34 2.25 7.18
N ILE A 26 8.87 3.15 6.35
CA ILE A 26 9.61 4.32 6.79
C ILE A 26 8.63 5.48 6.99
N PRO A 27 8.54 6.10 8.18
CA PRO A 27 7.71 7.27 8.39
C PRO A 27 8.30 8.46 7.64
N VAL A 28 7.50 9.06 6.75
CA VAL A 28 7.88 10.28 6.02
C VAL A 28 7.27 11.52 6.69
N ASP A 29 6.14 11.34 7.37
CA ASP A 29 5.45 12.36 8.17
C ASP A 29 4.71 11.69 9.35
N ARG A 30 3.95 12.45 10.15
CA ARG A 30 3.17 11.93 11.28
C ARG A 30 2.18 10.82 10.91
N ILE A 31 1.70 10.80 9.67
CA ILE A 31 0.62 9.91 9.22
C ILE A 31 1.00 9.15 7.95
N TYR A 32 2.05 9.59 7.25
CA TYR A 32 2.45 9.03 5.96
C TYR A 32 3.65 8.12 6.14
N TYR A 33 3.51 6.90 5.62
CA TYR A 33 4.53 5.86 5.64
C TYR A 33 4.89 5.46 4.21
N MET A 34 6.14 5.09 3.99
CA MET A 34 6.66 4.72 2.67
C MET A 34 7.22 3.30 2.71
N CYS A 35 7.01 2.56 1.62
CA CYS A 35 7.62 1.25 1.45
C CYS A 35 9.12 1.41 1.17
N PRO A 36 10.01 0.74 1.92
CA PRO A 36 11.45 0.80 1.66
C PRO A 36 11.86 0.09 0.35
N LEU A 37 10.99 -0.76 -0.21
CA LEU A 37 11.31 -1.56 -1.40
C LEU A 37 10.97 -0.86 -2.72
N CYS A 38 9.84 -0.16 -2.77
CA CYS A 38 9.39 0.52 -3.98
C CYS A 38 9.39 2.04 -3.85
N GLU A 39 9.68 2.58 -2.66
CA GLU A 39 9.66 4.02 -2.39
C GLU A 39 8.30 4.64 -2.77
N GLU A 40 7.21 3.89 -2.68
CA GLU A 40 5.85 4.40 -2.84
C GLU A 40 5.21 4.60 -1.46
N LEU A 41 4.35 5.63 -1.37
CA LEU A 41 3.55 5.90 -0.18
C LEU A 41 2.60 4.73 0.05
N LEU A 42 2.63 4.21 1.27
CA LEU A 42 1.69 3.19 1.72
C LEU A 42 0.35 3.83 2.02
N ASP A 43 -0.71 3.09 1.74
CA ASP A 43 -2.04 3.48 2.17
C ASP A 43 -2.10 3.44 3.72
N PRO A 44 -2.50 4.53 4.39
CA PRO A 44 -2.53 4.60 5.85
C PRO A 44 -3.45 3.55 6.49
N LEU A 45 -4.56 3.18 5.84
CA LEU A 45 -5.46 2.14 6.34
C LEU A 45 -4.80 0.77 6.23
N GLU A 46 -4.20 0.44 5.09
CA GLU A 46 -3.51 -0.84 4.91
C GLU A 46 -2.35 -0.99 5.92
N TRP A 47 -1.56 0.06 6.10
CA TRP A 47 -0.51 0.06 7.12
C TRP A 47 -1.07 -0.12 8.52
N PHE A 48 -2.15 0.60 8.88
CA PHE A 48 -2.80 0.47 10.17
C PHE A 48 -3.29 -0.96 10.42
N PHE A 49 -3.97 -1.58 9.46
CA PHE A 49 -4.42 -2.97 9.58
C PHE A 49 -3.26 -3.96 9.74
N MET A 50 -2.16 -3.75 9.02
CA MET A 50 -0.99 -4.62 9.08
C MET A 50 -0.16 -4.47 10.37
N ASN A 51 -0.22 -3.31 11.04
CA ASN A 51 0.50 -3.04 12.28
C ASN A 51 -0.35 -3.14 13.55
N SER A 52 -1.68 -3.00 13.48
CA SER A 52 -2.52 -2.87 14.69
C SER A 52 -3.04 -4.20 15.23
N PHE A 53 -2.78 -5.32 14.57
CA PHE A 53 -3.16 -6.64 15.07
C PHE A 53 -1.97 -7.31 15.75
N GLU A 54 -1.89 -7.17 17.08
CA GLU A 54 -1.16 -8.12 17.90
C GLU A 54 -2.08 -9.31 18.22
N PHE A 55 -1.64 -10.52 17.88
CA PHE A 55 -2.36 -11.73 18.27
C PHE A 55 -2.27 -11.87 19.79
N VAL A 56 -3.34 -11.46 20.48
CA VAL A 56 -3.48 -11.73 21.91
C VAL A 56 -3.88 -13.18 22.07
N ASP A 57 -2.93 -14.01 22.52
CA ASP A 57 -3.18 -15.41 22.85
C ASP A 57 -4.05 -15.47 24.11
N VAL A 58 -5.36 -15.68 23.91
CA VAL A 58 -6.32 -15.77 25.01
C VAL A 58 -6.16 -17.14 25.65
N THR A 59 -5.11 -17.30 26.45
CA THR A 59 -4.98 -18.49 27.30
C THR A 59 -6.15 -18.49 28.29
N PRO A 60 -7.08 -19.46 28.23
CA PRO A 60 -8.20 -19.49 29.14
C PRO A 60 -7.65 -19.69 30.55
N ARG A 61 -7.93 -18.73 31.45
CA ARG A 61 -7.63 -18.90 32.87
C ARG A 61 -8.48 -20.06 33.38
N LYS A 62 -7.78 -21.08 33.90
CA LYS A 62 -8.35 -22.26 34.56
C LYS A 62 -9.17 -21.90 35.79
#